data_AF-A0A0K8V7V5-F1
#
_entry.id   AF-A0A0K8V7V5-F1
#
_cell.length_a   1.000
_cell.length_b   1.000
_cell.length_c   1.000
_cell.angle_alpha   90.00
_cell.angle_beta   90.00
_cell.angle_gamma   90.00
#
_symmetry.space_group_name_H-M   'P 1'
#
loop_
_entity.id
_entity.type
_entity.pdbx_description
1 polymer ?
#
loop_
_entity_poly.entity_id
_entity_poly.type
_entity_poly.pdbx_seq_one_letter_code
_entity_poly.pdbx_strand_id
1 'polypeptide(L)'
;MKEQKLLLILSKSLIGTGFFFLYVQHVRSIFESRTNIAYLTQLERESLLRREDSLYYSFYKTLTEEADFWSGYHKLTNLTGIEHPQNVNVIQRFHVLPELAIGYLYHLLRRYAFTENFPIFSCWRSNDVRLPLEHRHCDGIGQPMQFYLECVWLLGGVTVLVIYIYGTLLSENIFGGIYAVVSYVMFHSFASKIYESPMARENFAFPIIFMQMFYLCLCIDRITERKAYHKRLFITMKLTLLTALALLCWQFSSVIFATQVLIMMAPWTPSLISEVVSSTFTIDYAISQLIATSLAYYCSFSNKKYIFAWHIGPAIGLLFVSIERQVKPQTPNSGISFKTMWAGLLVAISVQGTLYDMLERTEFARSIDNGFALYRDLIVQWSFQAKVSFSTSIAACNPAYQNLNIDHLWELIKTLIVKPYCMYGVVMLAKFFRKWRKGNEKKKSQQR
;
A
#
# COMPACT_ATOMS: atom_id res chain seq x y z
N MET A 1 -5.15 -26.53 -27.38
CA MET A 1 -4.16 -25.76 -26.57
C MET A 1 -4.64 -24.36 -26.16
N LYS A 2 -5.21 -23.52 -27.04
CA LYS A 2 -5.72 -22.18 -26.65
C LYS A 2 -6.90 -22.26 -25.67
N GLU A 3 -7.84 -23.19 -25.88
CA GLU A 3 -9.00 -23.39 -24.99
C GLU A 3 -8.60 -23.85 -23.57
N GLN A 4 -7.66 -24.79 -23.45
CA GLN A 4 -7.15 -25.23 -22.15
C GLN A 4 -6.45 -24.11 -21.38
N LYS A 5 -5.69 -23.24 -22.06
CA LYS A 5 -5.08 -22.05 -21.44
C LYS A 5 -6.12 -21.03 -21.00
N LEU A 6 -7.15 -20.82 -21.82
CA LEU A 6 -8.26 -19.93 -21.47
C LEU A 6 -9.03 -20.44 -20.25
N LEU A 7 -9.34 -21.73 -20.21
CA LEU A 7 -10.04 -22.36 -19.09
C LEU A 7 -9.23 -22.31 -17.80
N LEU A 8 -7.89 -22.45 -17.89
CA LEU A 8 -6.99 -22.24 -16.76
C LEU A 8 -7.00 -20.79 -16.25
N ILE A 9 -7.01 -19.80 -17.16
CA ILE A 9 -7.05 -18.38 -16.78
C ILE A 9 -8.41 -18.04 -16.14
N LEU A 10 -9.51 -18.52 -16.72
CA LEU A 10 -10.86 -18.31 -16.18
C LEU A 10 -11.03 -18.95 -14.80
N SER A 11 -10.56 -20.19 -14.63
CA SER A 11 -10.61 -20.85 -13.31
C SER A 11 -9.75 -20.13 -12.27
N LYS A 12 -8.55 -19.67 -12.63
CA LYS A 12 -7.74 -18.82 -11.75
C LYS A 12 -8.48 -17.54 -11.35
N SER A 13 -9.08 -16.85 -12.33
CA SER A 13 -9.85 -15.63 -12.10
C SER A 13 -11.04 -15.87 -11.16
N LEU A 14 -11.81 -16.94 -11.39
CA LEU A 14 -12.98 -17.30 -10.58
C LEU A 14 -12.62 -17.61 -9.13
N ILE A 15 -11.51 -18.32 -8.90
CA ILE A 15 -11.01 -18.58 -7.54
C ILE A 15 -10.59 -17.26 -6.86
N GLY A 16 -9.91 -16.39 -7.61
CA GLY A 16 -9.50 -15.07 -7.12
C GLY A 16 -10.70 -14.19 -6.73
N THR A 17 -11.75 -14.14 -7.56
CA THR A 17 -12.98 -13.39 -7.25
C THR A 17 -13.73 -14.02 -6.09
N GLY A 18 -13.71 -15.34 -5.93
CA GLY A 18 -14.21 -16.02 -4.72
C GLY A 18 -13.51 -15.52 -3.45
N PHE A 19 -12.18 -15.47 -3.44
CA PHE A 19 -11.42 -14.93 -2.30
C PHE A 19 -11.69 -13.45 -2.04
N PHE A 20 -11.88 -12.66 -3.10
CA PHE A 20 -12.29 -11.25 -2.99
C PHE A 20 -13.56 -11.11 -2.14
N PHE A 21 -14.66 -11.78 -2.53
CA PHE A 21 -15.94 -11.64 -1.84
C PHE A 21 -15.92 -12.25 -0.43
N LEU A 22 -15.23 -13.38 -0.25
CA LEU A 22 -15.07 -13.99 1.07
C LEU A 22 -14.32 -13.06 2.03
N TYR A 23 -13.29 -12.36 1.55
CA TYR A 23 -12.53 -11.43 2.38
C TYR A 23 -13.35 -10.18 2.73
N VAL A 24 -14.08 -9.60 1.77
CA VAL A 24 -14.99 -8.48 2.02
C VAL A 24 -16.00 -8.85 3.11
N GLN A 25 -16.63 -10.02 3.00
CA GLN A 25 -17.59 -10.50 3.99
C GLN A 25 -16.93 -10.77 5.36
N HIS A 26 -15.71 -11.30 5.36
CA HIS A 26 -14.95 -11.56 6.58
C HIS A 26 -14.67 -10.27 7.35
N VAL A 27 -14.12 -9.25 6.69
CA VAL A 27 -13.79 -7.96 7.33
C VAL A 27 -15.06 -7.26 7.81
N ARG A 28 -16.12 -7.25 7.00
CA ARG A 28 -17.42 -6.71 7.38
C ARG A 28 -17.98 -7.37 8.64
N SER A 29 -17.96 -8.69 8.69
CA SER A 29 -18.45 -9.47 9.84
C SER A 29 -17.63 -9.20 11.11
N ILE A 30 -16.30 -9.15 11.01
CA ILE A 30 -15.43 -8.81 12.15
C ILE A 30 -15.72 -7.40 12.64
N PHE A 31 -15.82 -6.44 11.72
CA PHE A 31 -16.05 -5.04 12.09
C PHE A 31 -17.41 -4.88 12.79
N GLU A 32 -18.47 -5.45 12.24
CA GLU A 32 -19.80 -5.46 12.86
C GLU A 32 -19.78 -6.13 14.22
N SER A 33 -19.18 -7.32 14.34
CA SER A 33 -19.11 -8.05 15.61
C SER A 33 -18.34 -7.31 16.70
N ARG A 34 -17.40 -6.43 16.35
CA ARG A 34 -16.61 -5.65 17.32
C ARG A 34 -17.30 -4.36 17.74
N THR A 35 -17.97 -3.70 16.80
CA THR A 35 -18.48 -2.33 16.99
C THR A 35 -19.98 -2.28 17.21
N ASN A 36 -20.71 -3.31 16.77
CA ASN A 36 -22.18 -3.32 16.69
C ASN A 36 -22.71 -2.03 16.04
N ILE A 37 -22.01 -1.54 15.01
CA ILE A 37 -22.20 -0.20 14.44
C ILE A 37 -23.61 0.02 13.91
N ALA A 38 -24.29 -1.04 13.46
CA ALA A 38 -25.67 -0.99 13.01
C ALA A 38 -26.63 -0.46 14.09
N TYR A 39 -26.38 -0.76 15.36
CA TYR A 39 -27.26 -0.36 16.47
C TYR A 39 -26.96 1.03 17.04
N LEU A 40 -25.84 1.63 16.64
CA LEU A 40 -25.39 2.92 17.17
C LEU A 40 -26.06 4.10 16.46
N THR A 41 -26.29 5.17 17.21
CA THR A 41 -26.69 6.47 16.66
C THR A 41 -25.54 7.12 15.88
N GLN A 42 -25.83 8.10 15.03
CA GLN A 42 -24.78 8.77 14.23
C GLN A 42 -23.67 9.39 15.10
N LEU A 43 -24.02 10.05 16.20
CA LEU A 43 -23.05 10.63 17.12
C LEU A 43 -22.16 9.57 17.78
N GLU A 44 -22.74 8.44 18.18
CA GLU A 44 -21.99 7.32 18.75
C GLU A 44 -21.04 6.71 17.72
N ARG A 45 -21.48 6.55 16.47
CA ARG A 45 -20.64 6.05 15.37
C ARG A 45 -19.44 6.97 15.12
N GLU A 46 -19.66 8.29 15.12
CA GLU A 46 -18.59 9.26 14.97
C GLU A 46 -17.64 9.25 16.16
N SER A 47 -18.14 8.99 17.38
CA SER A 47 -17.33 8.89 18.60
C SER A 47 -16.40 7.67 18.64
N LEU A 48 -16.67 6.63 17.83
CA LEU A 48 -15.78 5.47 17.69
C LEU A 48 -14.46 5.83 17.00
N LEU A 49 -14.48 6.85 16.14
CA LEU A 49 -13.30 7.28 15.40
C LEU A 49 -12.36 8.05 16.32
N ARG A 50 -11.06 7.72 16.26
CA ARG A 50 -10.03 8.33 17.11
C ARG A 50 -8.89 8.87 16.27
N ARG A 51 -8.24 9.93 16.75
CA ARG A 51 -6.98 10.49 16.20
C ARG A 51 -7.09 10.83 14.70
N GLU A 52 -6.27 10.20 13.86
CA GLU A 52 -6.22 10.45 12.41
C GLU A 52 -7.50 9.98 11.71
N ASP A 53 -8.11 8.90 12.17
CA ASP A 53 -9.34 8.36 11.57
C ASP A 53 -10.48 9.37 11.65
N SER A 54 -10.65 10.03 12.80
CA SER A 54 -11.63 11.10 12.98
C SER A 54 -11.32 12.34 12.14
N LEU A 55 -10.03 12.66 11.95
CA LEU A 55 -9.62 13.80 11.13
C LEU A 55 -10.00 13.58 9.66
N TYR A 56 -9.61 12.45 9.06
CA TYR A 56 -9.93 12.14 7.67
C TYR A 56 -11.44 11.95 7.45
N TYR A 57 -12.14 11.34 8.41
CA TYR A 57 -13.60 11.27 8.34
C TYR A 57 -14.26 12.65 8.33
N SER A 58 -13.75 13.61 9.09
CA SER A 58 -14.33 14.97 9.08
C SER A 58 -14.20 15.66 7.72
N PHE A 59 -13.11 15.41 6.97
CA PHE A 59 -12.95 15.88 5.59
C PHE A 59 -13.96 15.24 4.65
N TYR A 60 -14.11 13.92 4.75
CA TYR A 60 -15.12 13.19 3.97
C TYR A 60 -16.54 13.65 4.30
N LYS A 61 -16.86 13.83 5.58
CA LYS A 61 -18.15 14.33 6.07
C LYS A 61 -18.47 15.68 5.42
N THR A 62 -17.52 16.62 5.45
CA THR A 62 -17.63 17.94 4.79
C THR A 62 -17.93 17.81 3.30
N LEU A 63 -17.35 16.83 2.60
CA LEU A 63 -17.64 16.60 1.17
C LEU A 63 -19.06 16.07 0.94
N THR A 64 -19.56 15.21 1.83
CA THR A 64 -20.85 14.52 1.66
C THR A 64 -22.06 15.30 2.20
N GLU A 65 -21.87 16.20 3.15
CA GLU A 65 -22.94 17.02 3.74
C GLU A 65 -23.40 18.13 2.79
N GLU A 66 -22.50 18.63 1.94
CA GLU A 66 -22.85 19.61 0.93
C GLU A 66 -23.76 19.01 -0.16
N ALA A 67 -24.57 19.87 -0.79
CA ALA A 67 -25.44 19.46 -1.89
C ALA A 67 -24.64 18.99 -3.12
N ASP A 68 -23.52 19.66 -3.40
CA ASP A 68 -22.63 19.38 -4.53
C ASP A 68 -21.21 19.08 -4.05
N PHE A 69 -20.53 18.14 -4.73
CA PHE A 69 -19.14 17.78 -4.45
C PHE A 69 -18.19 18.98 -4.48
N TRP A 70 -18.35 19.87 -5.47
CA TRP A 70 -17.47 21.03 -5.64
C TRP A 70 -17.60 22.06 -4.52
N SER A 71 -18.81 22.22 -3.96
CA SER A 71 -19.03 23.09 -2.81
C SER A 71 -18.27 22.58 -1.58
N GLY A 72 -18.30 21.27 -1.34
CA GLY A 72 -17.51 20.63 -0.29
C GLY A 72 -16.00 20.75 -0.55
N TYR A 73 -15.58 20.55 -1.80
CA TYR A 73 -14.18 20.72 -2.22
C TYR A 73 -13.66 22.13 -1.89
N HIS A 74 -14.42 23.18 -2.23
CA HIS A 74 -14.04 24.56 -1.93
C HIS A 74 -13.98 24.82 -0.41
N LYS A 75 -14.88 24.25 0.39
CA LYS A 75 -14.82 24.34 1.85
C LYS A 75 -13.54 23.73 2.44
N LEU A 76 -13.06 22.61 1.89
CA LEU A 76 -11.81 21.99 2.31
C LEU A 76 -10.55 22.83 1.99
N THR A 77 -10.62 23.72 1.00
CA THR A 77 -9.48 24.58 0.66
C THR A 77 -9.25 25.73 1.63
N ASN A 78 -10.28 26.16 2.36
CA ASN A 78 -10.25 27.32 3.26
C ASN A 78 -10.83 26.96 4.63
N LEU A 79 -10.23 25.98 5.31
CA LEU A 79 -10.76 25.45 6.56
C LEU A 79 -10.09 26.14 7.77
N THR A 80 -10.90 26.80 8.61
CA THR A 80 -10.46 27.54 9.81
C THR A 80 -10.46 26.69 11.09
N GLY A 81 -11.18 25.57 11.10
CA GLY A 81 -11.39 24.73 12.28
C GLY A 81 -10.19 23.91 12.76
N ILE A 82 -9.07 23.88 12.02
CA ILE A 82 -7.88 23.12 12.39
C ILE A 82 -6.82 24.01 13.05
N GLU A 83 -6.53 25.17 12.47
CA GLU A 83 -5.49 26.10 12.96
C GLU A 83 -6.02 27.53 12.99
N HIS A 84 -6.76 27.91 14.02
CA HIS A 84 -7.16 29.31 14.17
C HIS A 84 -5.94 30.18 14.55
N PRO A 85 -5.66 31.34 13.89
CA PRO A 85 -6.51 32.10 12.97
C PRO A 85 -6.24 31.91 11.46
N GLN A 86 -5.34 31.00 11.07
CA GLN A 86 -4.96 30.83 9.66
C GLN A 86 -5.83 29.79 8.94
N ASN A 87 -6.20 30.09 7.69
CA ASN A 87 -6.90 29.11 6.87
C ASN A 87 -5.91 28.02 6.41
N VAL A 88 -6.30 26.76 6.56
CA VAL A 88 -5.50 25.63 6.08
C VAL A 88 -6.15 25.04 4.83
N ASN A 89 -5.37 24.96 3.75
CA ASN A 89 -5.75 24.17 2.59
C ASN A 89 -5.49 22.68 2.88
N VAL A 90 -6.56 21.95 3.17
CA VAL A 90 -6.50 20.53 3.54
C VAL A 90 -5.94 19.69 2.39
N ILE A 91 -6.31 20.02 1.16
CA ILE A 91 -5.92 19.29 -0.06
C ILE A 91 -4.43 19.42 -0.31
N GLN A 92 -3.88 20.60 -0.06
CA GLN A 92 -2.44 20.84 -0.17
C GLN A 92 -1.66 20.19 0.97
N ARG A 93 -2.21 20.09 2.18
CA ARG A 93 -1.43 19.69 3.37
C ARG A 93 -1.48 18.20 3.69
N PHE A 94 -2.59 17.55 3.41
CA PHE A 94 -2.87 16.17 3.81
C PHE A 94 -2.99 15.24 2.60
N HIS A 95 -2.85 13.94 2.85
CA HIS A 95 -3.06 12.92 1.84
C HIS A 95 -4.56 12.65 1.80
N VAL A 96 -5.35 13.34 0.98
CA VAL A 96 -6.83 13.25 1.00
C VAL A 96 -7.44 12.64 -0.27
N LEU A 97 -6.62 12.08 -1.15
CA LEU A 97 -7.08 11.51 -2.42
C LEU A 97 -8.22 10.47 -2.22
N PRO A 98 -8.10 9.47 -1.32
CA PRO A 98 -9.19 8.59 -0.90
C PRO A 98 -10.50 9.27 -0.55
N GLU A 99 -10.49 10.31 0.30
CA GLU A 99 -11.70 11.01 0.73
C GLU A 99 -12.34 11.77 -0.44
N LEU A 100 -11.52 12.40 -1.28
CA LEU A 100 -11.99 13.08 -2.48
C LEU A 100 -12.61 12.09 -3.48
N ALA A 101 -11.97 10.94 -3.68
CA ALA A 101 -12.45 9.90 -4.58
C ALA A 101 -13.75 9.27 -4.08
N ILE A 102 -13.82 8.87 -2.80
CA ILE A 102 -15.02 8.28 -2.20
C ILE A 102 -16.14 9.31 -2.12
N GLY A 103 -15.84 10.56 -1.72
CA GLY A 103 -16.80 11.66 -1.70
C GLY A 103 -17.42 11.92 -3.07
N TYR A 104 -16.60 11.92 -4.12
CA TYR A 104 -17.09 12.05 -5.50
C TYR A 104 -17.98 10.87 -5.91
N LEU A 105 -17.56 9.63 -5.61
CA LEU A 105 -18.35 8.43 -5.87
C LEU A 105 -19.69 8.43 -5.12
N TYR A 106 -19.72 8.97 -3.90
CA TYR A 106 -20.94 9.11 -3.11
C TYR A 106 -21.94 10.07 -3.78
N HIS A 107 -21.46 11.21 -4.28
CA HIS A 107 -22.29 12.15 -5.04
C HIS A 107 -22.82 11.54 -6.35
N LEU A 108 -22.00 10.75 -7.05
CA LEU A 108 -22.45 9.98 -8.22
C LEU A 108 -23.55 8.97 -7.86
N LEU A 109 -23.38 8.23 -6.76
CA LEU A 109 -24.39 7.30 -6.27
C LEU A 109 -25.70 8.03 -5.94
N ARG A 110 -25.63 9.15 -5.21
CA ARG A 110 -26.81 9.94 -4.83
C ARG A 110 -27.56 10.45 -6.06
N ARG A 111 -26.83 10.93 -7.07
CA ARG A 111 -27.42 11.39 -8.35
C ARG A 111 -28.10 10.25 -9.09
N TYR A 112 -27.45 9.09 -9.16
CA TYR A 112 -28.00 7.90 -9.80
C TYR A 112 -29.26 7.39 -9.07
N ALA A 113 -29.21 7.29 -7.74
CA ALA A 113 -30.32 6.87 -6.90
C ALA A 113 -31.54 7.80 -7.02
N PHE A 114 -31.30 9.12 -7.12
CA PHE A 114 -32.38 10.09 -7.36
C PHE A 114 -33.02 9.93 -8.74
N THR A 115 -32.23 9.56 -9.75
CA THR A 115 -32.72 9.41 -11.13
C THR A 115 -33.56 8.12 -11.29
N GLU A 116 -33.10 7.02 -10.69
CA GLU A 116 -33.70 5.69 -10.84
C GLU A 116 -34.67 5.33 -9.70
N ASN A 117 -34.95 6.25 -8.77
CA ASN A 117 -35.73 6.01 -7.53
C ASN A 117 -35.25 4.78 -6.73
N PHE A 118 -33.94 4.52 -6.73
CA PHE A 118 -33.37 3.38 -6.02
C PHE A 118 -33.33 3.68 -4.51
N PRO A 119 -33.90 2.81 -3.65
CA PRO A 119 -33.92 3.04 -2.20
C PRO A 119 -32.53 2.85 -1.60
N ILE A 120 -31.78 3.94 -1.44
CA ILE A 120 -30.45 3.96 -0.80
C ILE A 120 -30.51 4.00 0.73
N PHE A 121 -31.63 4.46 1.30
CA PHE A 121 -31.87 4.53 2.75
C PHE A 121 -32.96 3.54 3.16
N SER A 122 -32.71 2.76 4.20
CA SER A 122 -33.69 1.98 4.94
C SER A 122 -33.88 2.60 6.32
N CYS A 123 -34.94 3.39 6.47
CA CYS A 123 -35.28 4.05 7.72
C CYS A 123 -36.32 3.29 8.53
N TRP A 124 -36.06 3.09 9.82
CA TRP A 124 -37.02 2.58 10.79
C TRP A 124 -37.06 3.44 12.05
N ARG A 125 -38.11 3.24 12.85
CA ARG A 125 -38.31 3.93 14.12
C ARG A 125 -38.07 2.94 15.26
N SER A 126 -37.23 3.32 16.23
CA SER A 126 -37.10 2.54 17.46
C SER A 126 -38.32 2.79 18.35
N ASN A 127 -38.84 1.73 18.97
CA ASN A 127 -39.97 1.81 19.91
C ASN A 127 -39.54 2.23 21.33
N ASP A 128 -38.28 2.60 21.54
CA ASP A 128 -37.75 2.93 22.86
C ASP A 128 -38.21 4.33 23.32
N VAL A 129 -39.05 4.37 24.34
CA VAL A 129 -39.73 5.58 24.87
C VAL A 129 -38.75 6.54 25.57
N ARG A 130 -37.53 6.07 25.89
CA ARG A 130 -36.50 6.88 26.59
C ARG A 130 -35.72 7.81 25.67
N LEU A 131 -35.77 7.57 24.37
CA LEU A 131 -35.06 8.39 23.38
C LEU A 131 -35.99 9.50 22.88
N PRO A 132 -35.51 10.76 22.75
CA PRO A 132 -36.32 11.85 22.25
C PRO A 132 -36.86 11.51 20.85
N LEU A 133 -38.12 11.89 20.62
CA LEU A 133 -38.99 11.61 19.47
C LEU A 133 -38.43 11.91 18.06
N GLU A 134 -37.21 12.44 17.96
CA GLU A 134 -36.62 13.01 16.76
C GLU A 134 -35.59 12.09 16.07
N HIS A 135 -35.21 10.96 16.68
CA HIS A 135 -34.19 10.06 16.11
C HIS A 135 -34.82 8.97 15.23
N ARG A 136 -34.96 9.25 13.93
CA ARG A 136 -35.21 8.23 12.90
C ARG A 136 -33.89 7.51 12.59
N HIS A 137 -33.82 6.20 12.83
CA HIS A 137 -32.64 5.41 12.44
C HIS A 137 -32.74 5.11 10.94
N CYS A 138 -31.87 5.72 10.14
CA CYS A 138 -31.87 5.59 8.69
C CYS A 138 -30.61 4.91 8.20
N ASP A 139 -30.56 3.58 8.16
CA ASP A 139 -29.37 2.84 7.71
C ASP A 139 -29.37 2.59 6.21
N GLY A 140 -28.28 2.02 5.69
CA GLY A 140 -28.14 1.68 4.26
C GLY A 140 -26.96 2.36 3.58
N ILE A 141 -26.78 2.07 2.29
CA ILE A 141 -25.66 2.57 1.47
C ILE A 141 -25.75 4.11 1.31
N GLY A 142 -26.93 4.69 1.50
CA GLY A 142 -27.12 6.14 1.51
C GLY A 142 -26.49 6.85 2.71
N GLN A 143 -26.18 6.16 3.82
CA GLN A 143 -25.44 6.79 4.90
C GLN A 143 -23.98 7.01 4.51
N PRO A 144 -23.43 8.23 4.66
CA PRO A 144 -22.06 8.54 4.26
C PRO A 144 -21.02 7.61 4.88
N MET A 145 -21.13 7.32 6.19
CA MET A 145 -20.20 6.45 6.90
C MET A 145 -20.25 5.01 6.38
N GLN A 146 -21.46 4.46 6.19
CA GLN A 146 -21.62 3.10 5.66
C GLN A 146 -21.03 3.01 4.24
N PHE A 147 -21.33 3.97 3.37
CA PHE A 147 -20.76 4.01 2.02
C PHE A 147 -19.23 4.01 2.04
N TYR A 148 -18.63 4.82 2.92
CA TYR A 148 -17.18 4.87 3.07
C TYR A 148 -16.61 3.51 3.49
N LEU A 149 -17.20 2.88 4.51
CA LEU A 149 -16.76 1.57 5.01
C LEU A 149 -16.86 0.49 3.92
N GLU A 150 -17.95 0.47 3.14
CA GLU A 150 -18.11 -0.48 2.03
C GLU A 150 -17.02 -0.28 0.96
N CYS A 151 -16.68 0.97 0.60
CA CYS A 151 -15.58 1.26 -0.32
C CYS A 151 -14.24 0.72 0.21
N VAL A 152 -13.97 0.93 1.50
CA VAL A 152 -12.75 0.42 2.16
C VAL A 152 -12.69 -1.11 2.11
N TRP A 153 -13.78 -1.80 2.46
CA TRP A 153 -13.82 -3.25 2.47
C TRP A 153 -13.65 -3.84 1.07
N LEU A 154 -14.26 -3.23 0.06
CA LEU A 154 -14.04 -3.60 -1.34
C LEU A 154 -12.58 -3.44 -1.75
N LEU A 155 -11.91 -2.36 -1.35
CA LEU A 155 -10.46 -2.18 -1.58
C LEU A 155 -9.63 -3.27 -0.89
N GLY A 156 -9.99 -3.66 0.35
CA GLY A 156 -9.37 -4.79 1.03
C GLY A 156 -9.55 -6.11 0.26
N GLY A 157 -10.72 -6.33 -0.31
CA GLY A 157 -10.96 -7.45 -1.24
C GLY A 157 -10.02 -7.40 -2.44
N VAL A 158 -9.82 -6.21 -3.05
CA VAL A 158 -8.89 -6.03 -4.17
C VAL A 158 -7.47 -6.39 -3.75
N THR A 159 -7.04 -6.03 -2.53
CA THR A 159 -5.73 -6.42 -1.99
C THR A 159 -5.55 -7.94 -2.00
N VAL A 160 -6.52 -8.69 -1.48
CA VAL A 160 -6.47 -10.16 -1.44
C VAL A 160 -6.49 -10.77 -2.85
N LEU A 161 -7.29 -10.23 -3.76
CA LEU A 161 -7.30 -10.64 -5.16
C LEU A 161 -5.92 -10.49 -5.82
N VAL A 162 -5.28 -9.34 -5.61
CA VAL A 162 -3.94 -9.06 -6.14
C VAL A 162 -2.91 -10.00 -5.53
N ILE A 163 -2.95 -10.23 -4.21
CA ILE A 163 -2.05 -11.17 -3.52
C ILE A 163 -2.21 -12.59 -4.07
N TYR A 164 -3.45 -13.04 -4.29
CA TYR A 164 -3.73 -14.33 -4.91
C TYR A 164 -3.09 -14.43 -6.30
N ILE A 165 -3.38 -13.47 -7.19
CA ILE A 165 -2.83 -13.45 -8.55
C ILE A 165 -1.30 -13.43 -8.51
N TYR A 166 -0.73 -12.59 -7.65
CA TYR A 166 0.70 -12.46 -7.49
C TYR A 166 1.35 -13.77 -7.01
N GLY A 167 0.78 -14.42 -6.00
CA GLY A 167 1.24 -15.71 -5.50
C GLY A 167 1.11 -16.84 -6.54
N THR A 168 0.04 -16.84 -7.35
CA THR A 168 -0.10 -17.82 -8.45
C THR A 168 0.91 -17.61 -9.58
N LEU A 169 1.34 -16.37 -9.80
CA LEU A 169 2.33 -16.03 -10.82
C LEU A 169 3.72 -16.47 -10.37
N LEU A 170 4.12 -16.10 -9.15
CA LEU A 170 5.47 -16.38 -8.64
C LEU A 170 5.72 -17.88 -8.42
N SER A 171 4.70 -18.63 -8.02
CA SER A 171 4.81 -20.08 -7.80
C SER A 171 4.49 -20.92 -9.03
N GLU A 172 4.05 -20.29 -10.13
CA GLU A 172 3.46 -20.92 -11.32
C GLU A 172 2.30 -21.89 -11.02
N ASN A 173 1.76 -21.88 -9.79
CA ASN A 173 0.80 -22.86 -9.29
C ASN A 173 -0.36 -22.17 -8.57
N ILE A 174 -1.58 -22.71 -8.73
CA ILE A 174 -2.78 -22.20 -8.04
C ILE A 174 -2.60 -22.30 -6.51
N PHE A 175 -1.96 -23.38 -6.05
CA PHE A 175 -1.70 -23.60 -4.63
C PHE A 175 -0.83 -22.53 -3.98
N GLY A 176 0.10 -21.91 -4.71
CA GLY A 176 0.90 -20.82 -4.15
C GLY A 176 0.09 -19.54 -3.93
N GLY A 177 -0.87 -19.26 -4.81
CA GLY A 177 -1.83 -18.17 -4.61
C GLY A 177 -2.76 -18.43 -3.43
N ILE A 178 -3.30 -19.64 -3.32
CA ILE A 178 -4.14 -20.04 -2.17
C ILE A 178 -3.33 -19.89 -0.86
N TYR A 179 -2.10 -20.38 -0.84
CA TYR A 179 -1.21 -20.26 0.32
C TYR A 179 -0.94 -18.80 0.70
N ALA A 180 -0.73 -17.91 -0.28
CA ALA A 180 -0.54 -16.48 -0.03
C ALA A 180 -1.78 -15.84 0.62
N VAL A 181 -2.98 -16.15 0.14
CA VAL A 181 -4.24 -15.67 0.72
C VAL A 181 -4.45 -16.22 2.14
N VAL A 182 -4.26 -17.52 2.33
CA VAL A 182 -4.40 -18.15 3.66
C VAL A 182 -3.43 -17.53 4.65
N SER A 183 -2.18 -17.31 4.25
CA SER A 183 -1.17 -16.66 5.09
C SER A 183 -1.60 -15.22 5.43
N TYR A 184 -2.06 -14.45 4.45
CA TYR A 184 -2.54 -13.09 4.68
C TYR A 184 -3.69 -13.03 5.68
N VAL A 185 -4.68 -13.94 5.56
CA VAL A 185 -5.82 -14.02 6.48
C VAL A 185 -5.40 -14.50 7.87
N MET A 186 -4.50 -15.48 7.96
CA MET A 186 -3.97 -15.96 9.26
C MET A 186 -3.26 -14.85 10.04
N PHE A 187 -2.59 -13.93 9.34
CA PHE A 187 -1.89 -12.80 9.93
C PHE A 187 -2.63 -11.49 9.74
N HIS A 188 -3.95 -11.53 9.54
CA HIS A 188 -4.75 -10.37 9.21
C HIS A 188 -4.55 -9.20 10.19
N SER A 189 -4.43 -9.49 11.49
CA SER A 189 -4.18 -8.48 12.53
C SER A 189 -2.87 -7.69 12.37
N PHE A 190 -1.86 -8.29 11.74
CA PHE A 190 -0.57 -7.66 11.45
C PHE A 190 -0.49 -7.13 10.02
N ALA A 191 -1.22 -7.77 9.09
CA ALA A 191 -1.15 -7.46 7.67
C ALA A 191 -2.00 -6.24 7.29
N SER A 192 -3.10 -5.99 8.01
CA SER A 192 -3.95 -4.83 7.78
C SER A 192 -4.68 -4.40 9.05
N LYS A 193 -4.89 -3.09 9.19
CA LYS A 193 -5.70 -2.51 10.25
C LYS A 193 -7.16 -2.34 9.86
N ILE A 194 -7.59 -2.86 8.71
CA ILE A 194 -8.91 -2.61 8.11
C ILE A 194 -10.10 -2.93 9.03
N TYR A 195 -9.94 -3.87 9.96
CA TYR A 195 -10.96 -4.26 10.93
C TYR A 195 -10.95 -3.46 12.24
N GLU A 196 -9.90 -2.67 12.50
CA GLU A 196 -9.76 -1.83 13.69
C GLU A 196 -9.91 -0.36 13.33
N SER A 197 -9.14 0.08 12.33
CA SER A 197 -9.12 1.42 11.79
C SER A 197 -9.34 1.33 10.27
N PRO A 198 -10.60 1.21 9.79
CA PRO A 198 -10.89 1.15 8.36
C PRO A 198 -10.47 2.42 7.62
N MET A 199 -10.55 3.58 8.28
CA MET A 199 -10.13 4.89 7.75
C MET A 199 -8.60 5.04 7.60
N ALA A 200 -7.83 4.07 8.09
CA ALA A 200 -6.39 4.13 8.06
C ALA A 200 -5.88 4.18 6.60
N ARG A 201 -4.92 5.08 6.38
CA ARG A 201 -4.40 5.44 5.05
C ARG A 201 -3.76 4.27 4.32
N GLU A 202 -3.12 3.38 5.07
CA GLU A 202 -2.52 2.16 4.56
C GLU A 202 -3.54 1.26 3.85
N ASN A 203 -4.80 1.20 4.30
CA ASN A 203 -5.82 0.35 3.69
C ASN A 203 -6.12 0.78 2.24
N PHE A 204 -6.01 2.08 1.94
CA PHE A 204 -6.17 2.61 0.59
C PHE A 204 -4.94 2.41 -0.29
N ALA A 205 -3.75 2.51 0.31
CA ALA A 205 -2.50 2.42 -0.44
C ALA A 205 -2.11 0.98 -0.75
N PHE A 206 -2.37 0.02 0.14
CA PHE A 206 -2.00 -1.39 -0.02
C PHE A 206 -2.39 -2.02 -1.37
N PRO A 207 -3.65 -1.97 -1.84
CA PRO A 207 -3.99 -2.59 -3.13
C PRO A 207 -3.16 -2.00 -4.28
N ILE A 208 -2.91 -0.69 -4.26
CA ILE A 208 -2.13 0.01 -5.29
C ILE A 208 -0.64 -0.37 -5.20
N ILE A 209 -0.08 -0.44 -3.98
CA ILE A 209 1.31 -0.87 -3.74
C ILE A 209 1.52 -2.30 -4.22
N PHE A 210 0.64 -3.24 -3.85
CA PHE A 210 0.75 -4.63 -4.31
C PHE A 210 0.59 -4.75 -5.82
N MET A 211 -0.29 -3.96 -6.45
CA MET A 211 -0.38 -3.90 -7.92
C MET A 211 0.90 -3.36 -8.54
N GLN A 212 1.52 -2.33 -7.94
CA GLN A 212 2.80 -1.78 -8.39
C GLN A 212 3.92 -2.82 -8.31
N MET A 213 4.02 -3.54 -7.18
CA MET A 213 5.03 -4.59 -6.98
C MET A 213 4.80 -5.77 -7.93
N PHE A 214 3.56 -6.20 -8.08
CA PHE A 214 3.17 -7.25 -9.04
C PHE A 214 3.54 -6.86 -10.47
N TYR A 215 3.26 -5.62 -10.87
CA TYR A 215 3.59 -5.11 -12.19
C TYR A 215 5.11 -5.00 -12.39
N LEU A 216 5.87 -4.60 -11.36
CA LEU A 216 7.33 -4.61 -11.41
C LEU A 216 7.87 -6.03 -11.65
N CYS A 217 7.40 -7.02 -10.90
CA CYS A 217 7.80 -8.42 -11.09
C CYS A 217 7.47 -8.93 -12.50
N LEU A 218 6.30 -8.61 -13.04
CA LEU A 218 5.94 -8.93 -14.42
C LEU A 218 6.90 -8.31 -15.45
N CYS A 219 7.39 -7.09 -15.19
CA CYS A 219 8.35 -6.44 -16.07
C CYS A 219 9.72 -7.12 -16.01
N ILE A 220 10.19 -7.46 -14.81
CA ILE A 220 11.45 -8.19 -14.60
C ILE A 220 11.39 -9.56 -15.28
N ASP A 221 10.30 -10.29 -15.14
CA ASP A 221 10.09 -11.59 -15.77
C ASP A 221 10.14 -11.50 -17.31
N ARG A 222 9.42 -10.54 -17.91
CA ARG A 222 9.44 -10.32 -19.36
C ARG A 222 10.82 -9.99 -19.90
N ILE A 223 11.59 -9.19 -19.17
CA ILE A 223 12.97 -8.83 -19.53
C ILE A 223 13.87 -10.08 -19.49
N THR A 224 13.70 -10.90 -18.45
CA THR A 224 14.44 -12.15 -18.26
C THR A 224 14.19 -13.12 -19.42
N GLU A 225 12.94 -13.26 -19.87
CA GLU A 225 12.57 -14.15 -20.98
C GLU A 225 12.95 -13.63 -22.38
N ARG A 226 13.69 -12.50 -22.48
CA ARG A 226 14.05 -11.82 -23.75
C ARG A 226 12.85 -11.54 -24.66
N LYS A 227 11.63 -11.47 -24.11
CA LYS A 227 10.47 -11.00 -24.86
C LYS A 227 10.68 -9.51 -25.07
N ALA A 228 10.86 -9.13 -26.33
CA ALA A 228 11.27 -7.80 -26.75
C ALA A 228 10.59 -6.69 -25.92
N TYR A 229 11.40 -5.71 -25.51
CA TYR A 229 11.00 -4.51 -24.73
C TYR A 229 10.17 -3.53 -25.58
N HIS A 230 9.20 -4.05 -26.32
CA HIS A 230 8.24 -3.25 -27.07
C HIS A 230 7.31 -2.55 -26.08
N LYS A 231 7.19 -1.22 -26.23
CA LYS A 231 6.39 -0.31 -25.38
C LYS A 231 7.00 0.03 -24.01
N ARG A 232 8.31 0.26 -23.94
CA ARG A 232 9.04 0.91 -22.81
C ARG A 232 8.23 2.02 -22.14
N LEU A 233 7.79 3.00 -22.92
CA LEU A 233 7.02 4.14 -22.43
C LEU A 233 5.76 3.73 -21.67
N PHE A 234 5.02 2.74 -22.16
CA PHE A 234 3.78 2.30 -21.52
C PHE A 234 4.05 1.59 -20.18
N ILE A 235 5.16 0.87 -20.09
CA ILE A 235 5.62 0.24 -18.84
C ILE A 235 5.96 1.32 -17.81
N THR A 236 6.79 2.29 -18.21
CA THR A 236 7.19 3.41 -17.35
C THR A 236 5.96 4.21 -16.89
N MET A 237 5.04 4.56 -17.81
CA MET A 237 3.82 5.30 -17.47
C MET A 237 2.94 4.58 -16.46
N LYS A 238 2.79 3.26 -16.58
CA LYS A 238 2.03 2.45 -15.62
C LYS A 238 2.67 2.40 -14.25
N LEU A 239 3.99 2.21 -14.21
CA LEU A 239 4.74 2.24 -12.95
C LEU A 239 4.60 3.61 -12.28
N THR A 240 4.82 4.70 -13.04
CA THR A 240 4.67 6.08 -12.57
C THR A 240 3.28 6.36 -12.00
N LEU A 241 2.22 5.91 -12.69
CA LEU A 241 0.84 6.16 -12.23
C LEU A 241 0.55 5.41 -10.93
N LEU A 242 0.92 4.13 -10.83
CA LEU A 242 0.67 3.33 -9.64
C LEU A 242 1.47 3.84 -8.44
N THR A 243 2.73 4.24 -8.64
CA THR A 243 3.55 4.84 -7.57
C THR A 243 2.99 6.19 -7.15
N ALA A 244 2.58 7.06 -8.08
CA ALA A 244 2.00 8.36 -7.76
C ALA A 244 0.69 8.23 -6.97
N LEU A 245 -0.21 7.32 -7.37
CA LEU A 245 -1.45 7.06 -6.64
C LEU A 245 -1.19 6.52 -5.24
N ALA A 246 -0.24 5.60 -5.08
CA ALA A 246 0.14 5.09 -3.75
C ALA A 246 0.74 6.18 -2.85
N LEU A 247 1.54 7.09 -3.40
CA LEU A 247 2.07 8.27 -2.68
C LEU A 247 0.94 9.22 -2.27
N LEU A 248 -0.04 9.49 -3.14
CA LEU A 248 -1.19 10.35 -2.84
C LEU A 248 -2.14 9.74 -1.80
N CYS A 249 -2.25 8.41 -1.73
CA CYS A 249 -3.05 7.72 -0.72
C CYS A 249 -2.36 7.71 0.65
N TRP A 250 -1.04 7.54 0.71
CA TRP A 250 -0.34 7.34 1.99
C TRP A 250 1.10 7.83 2.00
N GLN A 251 1.46 8.56 3.07
CA GLN A 251 2.78 9.16 3.23
C GLN A 251 3.92 8.13 3.31
N PHE A 252 3.71 7.01 4.02
CA PHE A 252 4.75 6.00 4.21
C PHE A 252 4.96 5.09 3.00
N SER A 253 4.16 5.24 1.94
CA SER A 253 4.42 4.59 0.64
C SER A 253 5.82 4.94 0.12
N SER A 254 6.31 6.17 0.38
CA SER A 254 7.67 6.59 0.03
C SER A 254 8.75 5.73 0.68
N VAL A 255 8.56 5.28 1.92
CA VAL A 255 9.50 4.39 2.62
C VAL A 255 9.50 3.00 1.98
N ILE A 256 8.32 2.47 1.64
CA ILE A 256 8.20 1.18 0.97
C ILE A 256 8.91 1.23 -0.40
N PHE A 257 8.66 2.26 -1.20
CA PHE A 257 9.33 2.40 -2.49
C PHE A 257 10.83 2.67 -2.34
N ALA A 258 11.28 3.33 -1.27
CA ALA A 258 12.71 3.47 -0.98
C ALA A 258 13.36 2.10 -0.78
N THR A 259 12.73 1.19 -0.01
CA THR A 259 13.24 -0.18 0.14
C THR A 259 13.25 -0.92 -1.19
N GLN A 260 12.20 -0.82 -2.01
CA GLN A 260 12.13 -1.44 -3.33
C GLN A 260 13.26 -0.95 -4.25
N VAL A 261 13.54 0.36 -4.26
CA VAL A 261 14.63 0.96 -5.02
C VAL A 261 16.00 0.47 -4.52
N LEU A 262 16.20 0.38 -3.20
CA LEU A 262 17.43 -0.16 -2.62
C LEU A 262 17.66 -1.63 -3.01
N ILE A 263 16.61 -2.46 -3.03
CA ILE A 263 16.71 -3.84 -3.52
C ILE A 263 17.08 -3.85 -5.01
N MET A 264 16.53 -2.95 -5.82
CA MET A 264 16.89 -2.82 -7.24
C MET A 264 18.33 -2.32 -7.47
N MET A 265 18.99 -1.70 -6.48
CA MET A 265 20.42 -1.35 -6.57
C MET A 265 21.33 -2.56 -6.47
N ALA A 266 20.90 -3.62 -5.76
CA ALA A 266 21.67 -4.85 -5.68
C ALA A 266 21.93 -5.39 -7.11
N PRO A 267 23.07 -6.05 -7.37
CA PRO A 267 23.29 -6.67 -8.69
C PRO A 267 22.31 -7.83 -8.91
N TRP A 268 21.40 -7.70 -9.87
CA TRP A 268 20.52 -8.79 -10.33
C TRP A 268 21.16 -9.41 -11.56
N THR A 269 22.24 -10.18 -11.35
CA THR A 269 22.91 -10.94 -12.40
C THR A 269 22.62 -12.43 -12.27
N PRO A 270 21.40 -12.92 -12.57
CA PRO A 270 21.32 -14.27 -13.10
C PRO A 270 22.01 -14.25 -14.47
N SER A 271 22.99 -15.12 -14.64
CA SER A 271 24.01 -15.21 -15.71
C SER A 271 23.51 -15.25 -17.18
N LEU A 272 22.22 -15.02 -17.46
CA LEU A 272 21.61 -15.12 -18.79
C LEU A 272 21.21 -13.78 -19.44
N ILE A 273 21.20 -12.67 -18.70
CA ILE A 273 20.71 -11.36 -19.17
C ILE A 273 21.89 -10.41 -19.46
N SER A 274 21.84 -9.69 -20.59
CA SER A 274 22.80 -8.62 -20.87
C SER A 274 22.66 -7.48 -19.85
N GLU A 275 23.76 -7.10 -19.21
CA GLU A 275 23.79 -6.01 -18.22
C GLU A 275 23.25 -4.69 -18.76
N VAL A 276 23.39 -4.44 -20.07
CA VAL A 276 22.89 -3.23 -20.73
C VAL A 276 21.36 -3.18 -20.71
N VAL A 277 20.68 -4.30 -20.96
CA VAL A 277 19.22 -4.38 -20.95
C VAL A 277 18.67 -4.24 -19.53
N SER A 278 19.31 -4.92 -18.58
CA SER A 278 18.98 -4.81 -17.15
C SER A 278 19.14 -3.38 -16.65
N SER A 279 20.28 -2.74 -16.97
CA SER A 279 20.58 -1.36 -16.56
C SER A 279 19.66 -0.34 -17.24
N THR A 280 19.20 -0.59 -18.47
CA THR A 280 18.22 0.28 -19.15
C THR A 280 16.88 0.27 -18.43
N PHE A 281 16.42 -0.90 -17.98
CA PHE A 281 15.18 -1.03 -17.22
C PHE A 281 15.28 -0.42 -15.83
N THR A 282 16.40 -0.59 -15.13
CA THR A 282 16.59 0.04 -13.80
C THR A 282 16.60 1.57 -13.90
N ILE A 283 17.14 2.13 -15.00
CA ILE A 283 17.04 3.57 -15.29
C ILE A 283 15.57 3.97 -15.48
N ASP A 284 14.80 3.25 -16.30
CA ASP A 284 13.38 3.54 -16.49
C ASP A 284 12.59 3.50 -15.20
N TYR A 285 12.87 2.49 -14.37
CA TYR A 285 12.24 2.33 -13.08
C TYR A 285 12.59 3.49 -12.14
N ALA A 286 13.87 3.88 -12.04
CA ALA A 286 14.29 5.00 -11.22
C ALA A 286 13.68 6.34 -11.71
N ILE A 287 13.63 6.57 -13.03
CA ILE A 287 12.94 7.71 -13.63
C ILE A 287 11.45 7.69 -13.28
N SER A 288 10.79 6.53 -13.34
CA SER A 288 9.37 6.41 -13.00
C SER A 288 9.07 6.85 -11.57
N GLN A 289 9.98 6.54 -10.62
CA GLN A 289 9.84 6.94 -9.21
C GLN A 289 10.00 8.46 -9.03
N LEU A 290 10.94 9.09 -9.75
CA LEU A 290 11.12 10.54 -9.72
C LEU A 290 9.93 11.26 -10.35
N ILE A 291 9.50 10.84 -11.55
CA ILE A 291 8.33 11.42 -12.23
C ILE A 291 7.07 11.25 -11.37
N ALA A 292 6.89 10.11 -10.71
CA ALA A 292 5.74 9.88 -9.85
C ALA A 292 5.70 10.83 -8.66
N THR A 293 6.86 11.15 -8.09
CA THR A 293 6.98 12.12 -7.00
C THR A 293 6.62 13.52 -7.47
N SER A 294 7.12 13.92 -8.64
CA SER A 294 6.75 15.20 -9.26
C SER A 294 5.26 15.25 -9.57
N LEU A 295 4.69 14.17 -10.10
CA LEU A 295 3.25 14.09 -10.39
C LEU A 295 2.43 14.22 -9.10
N ALA A 296 2.81 13.50 -8.02
CA ALA A 296 2.14 13.60 -6.73
C ALA A 296 2.25 15.02 -6.14
N TYR A 297 3.40 15.68 -6.28
CA TYR A 297 3.60 17.06 -5.87
C TYR A 297 2.64 18.02 -6.60
N TYR A 298 2.51 17.93 -7.92
CA TYR A 298 1.59 18.79 -8.68
C TYR A 298 0.12 18.45 -8.43
N CYS A 299 -0.24 17.16 -8.35
CA CYS A 299 -1.63 16.73 -8.06
C CYS A 299 -2.10 17.14 -6.67
N SER A 300 -1.19 17.34 -5.72
CA SER A 300 -1.48 17.80 -4.36
C SER A 300 -1.29 19.31 -4.18
N PHE A 301 -1.41 20.09 -5.25
CA PHE A 301 -1.29 21.56 -5.21
C PHE A 301 0.01 22.05 -4.57
N SER A 302 1.14 21.46 -4.96
CA SER A 302 2.47 21.82 -4.48
C SER A 302 2.68 21.51 -2.98
N ASN A 303 2.29 20.31 -2.55
CA ASN A 303 2.57 19.86 -1.19
C ASN A 303 4.07 19.58 -1.01
N LYS A 304 4.73 20.40 -0.19
CA LYS A 304 6.17 20.33 0.05
C LYS A 304 6.64 18.99 0.65
N LYS A 305 5.75 18.22 1.29
CA LYS A 305 6.10 16.91 1.88
C LYS A 305 6.65 15.90 0.87
N TYR A 306 6.19 15.95 -0.38
CA TYR A 306 6.67 15.02 -1.42
C TYR A 306 8.12 15.29 -1.83
N ILE A 307 8.62 16.51 -1.65
CA ILE A 307 10.03 16.84 -1.94
C ILE A 307 10.95 16.17 -0.91
N PHE A 308 10.45 15.93 0.30
CA PHE A 308 11.17 15.20 1.35
C PHE A 308 10.96 13.68 1.30
N ALA A 309 10.40 13.14 0.22
CA ALA A 309 10.13 11.71 0.12
C ALA A 309 11.43 10.89 0.14
N TRP A 310 11.44 9.83 0.95
CA TRP A 310 12.63 9.02 1.23
C TRP A 310 13.16 8.22 0.05
N HIS A 311 12.36 7.99 -0.99
CA HIS A 311 12.77 7.23 -2.17
C HIS A 311 13.50 8.08 -3.22
N ILE A 312 13.53 9.41 -3.11
CA ILE A 312 14.20 10.30 -4.09
C ILE A 312 15.71 10.03 -4.13
N GLY A 313 16.38 10.08 -2.98
CA GLY A 313 17.81 9.82 -2.84
C GLY A 313 18.19 8.43 -3.37
N PRO A 314 17.56 7.35 -2.91
CA PRO A 314 17.74 6.02 -3.49
C PRO A 314 17.49 5.97 -5.01
N ALA A 315 16.47 6.66 -5.54
CA ALA A 315 16.23 6.66 -6.99
C ALA A 315 17.39 7.30 -7.76
N ILE A 316 17.95 8.40 -7.26
CA ILE A 316 19.11 9.06 -7.87
C ILE A 316 20.37 8.20 -7.74
N GLY A 317 20.59 7.55 -6.59
CA GLY A 317 21.68 6.58 -6.42
C GLY A 317 21.57 5.40 -7.39
N LEU A 318 20.34 4.93 -7.66
CA LEU A 318 20.09 3.85 -8.61
C LEU A 318 20.36 4.29 -10.05
N LEU A 319 20.02 5.53 -10.41
CA LEU A 319 20.39 6.10 -11.71
C LEU A 319 21.90 6.15 -11.89
N PHE A 320 22.63 6.64 -10.88
CA PHE A 320 24.09 6.73 -10.92
C PHE A 320 24.73 5.35 -11.16
N VAL A 321 24.36 4.35 -10.35
CA VAL A 321 24.88 2.98 -10.48
C VAL A 321 24.50 2.37 -11.83
N SER A 322 23.29 2.63 -12.33
CA SER A 322 22.83 2.05 -13.60
C SER A 322 23.55 2.67 -14.80
N ILE A 323 23.87 3.96 -14.77
CA ILE A 323 24.68 4.64 -15.80
C ILE A 323 26.12 4.11 -15.76
N GLU A 324 26.70 3.95 -14.56
CA GLU A 324 28.04 3.37 -14.41
C GLU A 324 28.11 1.96 -15.03
N ARG A 325 27.09 1.12 -14.76
CA ARG A 325 26.98 -0.23 -15.34
C ARG A 325 26.79 -0.24 -16.86
N GLN A 326 26.17 0.79 -17.45
CA GLN A 326 26.06 0.91 -18.91
C GLN A 326 27.38 1.31 -19.57
N VAL A 327 28.13 2.24 -18.96
CA VAL A 327 29.40 2.74 -19.51
C VAL A 327 30.53 1.73 -19.33
N LYS A 328 30.55 1.02 -18.19
CA LYS A 328 31.53 -0.02 -17.87
C LYS A 328 30.80 -1.33 -17.55
N PRO A 329 30.30 -2.05 -18.56
CA PRO A 329 29.68 -3.35 -18.35
C PRO A 329 30.71 -4.30 -17.73
N GLN A 330 30.32 -4.98 -16.66
CA GLN A 330 31.15 -5.97 -16.03
C GLN A 330 31.17 -7.24 -16.88
N THR A 331 32.27 -7.99 -16.79
CA THR A 331 32.36 -9.27 -17.48
C THR A 331 31.43 -10.28 -16.81
N PRO A 332 30.78 -11.19 -17.56
CA PRO A 332 29.73 -12.07 -17.03
C PRO A 332 30.16 -13.03 -15.90
N ASN A 333 31.45 -13.09 -15.57
CA ASN A 333 32.04 -13.92 -14.50
C ASN A 333 32.58 -13.13 -13.31
N SER A 334 32.49 -11.79 -13.28
CA SER A 334 32.81 -11.05 -12.05
C SER A 334 31.68 -11.26 -11.05
N GLY A 335 31.99 -11.80 -9.87
CA GLY A 335 31.02 -11.97 -8.80
C GLY A 335 30.35 -10.65 -8.38
N ILE A 336 29.33 -10.75 -7.53
CA ILE A 336 28.54 -9.62 -7.00
C ILE A 336 29.48 -8.53 -6.48
N SER A 337 29.60 -7.42 -7.22
CA SER A 337 30.46 -6.30 -6.83
C SER A 337 29.75 -5.43 -5.80
N PHE A 338 29.87 -5.83 -4.53
CA PHE A 338 29.38 -5.05 -3.38
C PHE A 338 29.87 -3.60 -3.39
N LYS A 339 31.05 -3.33 -3.98
CA LYS A 339 31.62 -1.98 -4.11
C LYS A 339 30.68 -1.01 -4.85
N THR A 340 30.08 -1.44 -5.96
CA THR A 340 29.14 -0.61 -6.74
C THR A 340 27.85 -0.31 -5.98
N MET A 341 27.37 -1.27 -5.18
CA MET A 341 26.19 -1.10 -4.34
C MET A 341 26.44 -0.10 -3.21
N TRP A 342 27.60 -0.20 -2.54
CA TRP A 342 28.01 0.76 -1.52
C TRP A 342 28.19 2.16 -2.09
N ALA A 343 28.78 2.29 -3.29
CA ALA A 343 28.89 3.58 -3.97
C ALA A 343 27.51 4.20 -4.26
N GLY A 344 26.56 3.41 -4.77
CA GLY A 344 25.18 3.87 -4.99
C GLY A 344 24.46 4.30 -3.71
N LEU A 345 24.67 3.57 -2.61
CA LEU A 345 24.10 3.92 -1.31
C LEU A 345 24.69 5.23 -0.75
N LEU A 346 26.00 5.42 -0.88
CA LEU A 346 26.66 6.66 -0.49
C LEU A 346 26.15 7.85 -1.30
N VAL A 347 25.99 7.69 -2.62
CA VAL A 347 25.38 8.72 -3.48
C VAL A 347 23.94 8.99 -3.04
N ALA A 348 23.14 7.96 -2.76
CA ALA A 348 21.76 8.13 -2.31
C ALA A 348 21.65 8.95 -1.01
N ILE A 349 22.47 8.63 -0.01
CA ILE A 349 22.50 9.35 1.27
C ILE A 349 23.01 10.77 1.08
N SER A 350 24.10 10.95 0.32
CA SER A 350 24.69 12.27 0.06
C SER A 350 23.70 13.18 -0.67
N VAL A 351 23.03 12.67 -1.70
CA VAL A 351 22.07 13.44 -2.50
C VAL A 351 20.84 13.81 -1.68
N GLN A 352 20.32 12.89 -0.85
CA GLN A 352 19.20 13.22 0.02
C GLN A 352 19.59 14.31 1.04
N GLY A 353 20.79 14.22 1.62
CA GLY A 353 21.31 15.22 2.55
C GLY A 353 21.53 16.59 1.90
N THR A 354 22.14 16.64 0.73
CA THR A 354 22.34 17.90 0.00
C THR A 354 21.04 18.50 -0.47
N LEU A 355 20.07 17.69 -0.93
CA LEU A 355 18.74 18.17 -1.30
C LEU A 355 18.07 18.86 -0.11
N TYR A 356 18.13 18.26 1.08
CA TYR A 356 17.56 18.86 2.28
C TYR A 356 18.23 20.19 2.65
N ASP A 357 19.57 20.23 2.69
CA ASP A 357 20.33 21.46 3.00
C ASP A 357 20.05 22.56 1.95
N MET A 358 19.98 22.22 0.67
CA MET A 358 19.63 23.18 -0.39
C MET A 358 18.21 23.73 -0.23
N LEU A 359 17.23 22.88 0.10
CA LEU A 359 15.83 23.30 0.29
C LEU A 359 15.67 24.21 1.51
N GLU A 360 16.42 23.94 2.57
CA GLU A 360 16.43 24.76 3.78
C GLU A 360 17.09 26.12 3.53
N ARG A 361 18.26 26.15 2.86
CA ARG A 361 18.98 27.39 2.53
C ARG A 361 18.21 28.29 1.55
N THR A 362 17.43 27.71 0.65
CA THR A 362 16.62 28.46 -0.31
C THR A 362 15.28 28.92 0.28
N GLU A 363 15.00 28.61 1.55
CA GLU A 363 13.73 28.80 2.25
C GLU A 363 12.50 28.19 1.53
N PHE A 364 12.74 27.39 0.49
CA PHE A 364 11.70 26.81 -0.33
C PHE A 364 10.86 25.81 0.48
N ALA A 365 11.51 25.07 1.38
CA ALA A 365 10.84 24.18 2.31
C ALA A 365 11.57 24.16 3.66
N ARG A 366 10.83 24.32 4.76
CA ARG A 366 11.41 24.36 6.11
C ARG A 366 11.52 22.94 6.68
N SER A 367 12.43 22.73 7.63
CA SER A 367 12.54 21.43 8.33
C SER A 367 11.23 21.02 9.03
N ILE A 368 10.34 21.96 9.35
CA ILE A 368 9.01 21.68 9.93
C ILE A 368 8.06 21.03 8.90
N ASP A 369 8.25 21.33 7.61
CA ASP A 369 7.44 20.75 6.53
C ASP A 369 7.84 19.30 6.23
N ASN A 370 9.01 18.86 6.71
CA ASN A 370 9.50 17.51 6.56
C ASN A 370 8.75 16.56 7.51
N GLY A 371 7.71 15.91 6.98
CA GLY A 371 6.93 14.90 7.71
C GLY A 371 7.74 13.70 8.23
N PHE A 372 8.98 13.52 7.77
CA PHE A 372 9.89 12.47 8.22
C PHE A 372 11.00 12.95 9.15
N ALA A 373 11.10 14.26 9.43
CA ALA A 373 12.12 14.80 10.32
C ALA A 373 12.02 14.18 11.72
N LEU A 374 10.79 14.00 12.23
CA LEU A 374 10.56 13.33 13.51
C LEU A 374 11.21 11.94 13.57
N TYR A 375 10.97 11.11 12.56
CA TYR A 375 11.50 9.74 12.50
C TYR A 375 13.03 9.71 12.37
N ARG A 376 13.59 10.60 11.54
CA ARG A 376 15.04 10.77 11.43
C ARG A 376 15.65 11.14 12.79
N ASP A 377 15.08 12.12 13.46
CA ASP A 377 15.60 12.64 14.73
C ASP A 377 15.46 11.60 15.85
N LEU A 378 14.38 10.81 15.85
CA LEU A 378 14.23 9.66 16.76
C LEU A 378 15.33 8.62 16.56
N ILE A 379 15.64 8.26 15.30
CA ILE A 379 16.72 7.32 14.98
C ILE A 379 18.07 7.87 15.46
N VAL A 380 18.32 9.17 15.26
CA VAL A 380 19.56 9.83 15.72
C VAL A 380 19.66 9.83 17.24
N GLN A 381 18.55 10.12 17.95
CA GLN A 381 18.49 10.06 19.41
C GLN A 381 18.79 8.65 19.92
N TRP A 382 18.19 7.60 19.35
CA TRP A 382 18.41 6.23 19.80
C TRP A 382 19.81 5.71 19.49
N SER A 383 20.30 6.00 18.28
CA SER A 383 21.58 5.44 17.79
C SER A 383 22.79 6.17 18.36
N PHE A 384 22.70 7.49 18.51
CA PHE A 384 23.85 8.34 18.85
C PHE A 384 23.68 9.10 20.17
N GLN A 385 22.55 8.93 20.89
CA GLN A 385 22.25 9.65 22.14
C GLN A 385 22.41 11.17 22.01
N ALA A 386 22.17 11.71 20.81
CA ALA A 386 22.31 13.12 20.52
C ALA A 386 21.14 13.92 21.11
N LYS A 387 21.39 15.19 21.44
CA LYS A 387 20.34 16.12 21.84
C LYS A 387 19.47 16.46 20.63
N VAL A 388 18.18 16.16 20.72
CA VAL A 388 17.18 16.42 19.67
C VAL A 388 16.17 17.48 20.12
N SER A 389 15.28 17.86 19.22
CA SER A 389 14.22 18.84 19.50
C SER A 389 13.31 18.40 20.66
N PHE A 390 12.64 19.37 21.29
CA PHE A 390 11.68 19.12 22.36
C PHE A 390 10.55 18.17 21.91
N SER A 391 9.98 18.41 20.72
CA SER A 391 8.92 17.58 20.15
C SER A 391 9.37 16.14 19.92
N THR A 392 10.61 15.94 19.45
CA THR A 392 11.20 14.61 19.27
C THR A 392 11.40 13.92 20.62
N SER A 393 11.84 14.66 21.64
CA SER A 393 12.04 14.13 22.99
C SER A 393 10.72 13.68 23.63
N ILE A 394 9.63 14.43 23.43
CA ILE A 394 8.28 14.01 23.86
C ILE A 394 7.85 12.76 23.11
N ALA A 395 8.04 12.72 21.80
CA ALA A 395 7.67 11.56 20.99
C ALA A 395 8.44 10.30 21.39
N ALA A 396 9.72 10.42 21.75
CA ALA A 396 10.55 9.32 22.22
C ALA A 396 10.02 8.67 23.52
N CYS A 397 9.30 9.43 24.35
CA CYS A 397 8.66 8.92 25.57
C CYS A 397 7.34 8.19 25.30
N ASN A 398 6.77 8.30 24.09
CA ASN A 398 5.50 7.66 23.77
C ASN A 398 5.75 6.19 23.38
N PRO A 399 5.07 5.21 24.00
CA PRO A 399 5.27 3.78 23.71
C PRO A 399 5.04 3.42 22.24
N ALA A 400 4.24 4.20 21.50
CA ALA A 400 4.01 3.99 20.08
C ALA A 400 5.27 4.20 19.20
N TYR A 401 6.23 4.99 19.67
CA TYR A 401 7.50 5.24 18.99
C TYR A 401 8.66 4.49 19.64
N GLN A 402 8.43 3.66 20.66
CA GLN A 402 9.51 2.94 21.32
C GLN A 402 10.19 1.96 20.34
N ASN A 403 11.50 1.78 20.49
CA ASN A 403 12.22 0.76 19.74
C ASN A 403 11.59 -0.61 19.97
N LEU A 404 11.36 -1.34 18.88
CA LEU A 404 10.76 -2.67 18.93
C LEU A 404 11.67 -3.61 19.72
N ASN A 405 11.16 -4.24 20.79
CA ASN A 405 11.94 -5.22 21.53
C ASN A 405 12.26 -6.42 20.61
N ILE A 406 13.51 -6.87 20.65
CA ILE A 406 14.02 -7.99 19.85
C ILE A 406 13.21 -9.27 20.16
N ASP A 407 12.73 -9.43 21.39
CA ASP A 407 11.90 -10.57 21.78
C ASP A 407 10.57 -10.60 21.01
N HIS A 408 9.90 -9.46 20.88
CA HIS A 408 8.67 -9.35 20.10
C HIS A 408 8.92 -9.56 18.62
N LEU A 409 10.05 -9.09 18.09
CA LEU A 409 10.45 -9.38 16.71
C LEU A 409 10.67 -10.89 16.51
N TRP A 410 11.29 -11.56 17.48
CA TRP A 410 11.55 -12.99 17.42
C TRP A 410 10.26 -13.81 17.51
N GLU A 411 9.31 -13.41 18.35
CA GLU A 411 7.96 -13.98 18.36
C GLU A 411 7.27 -13.76 17.02
N LEU A 412 7.33 -12.56 16.45
CA LEU A 412 6.76 -12.26 15.15
C LEU A 412 7.38 -13.16 14.06
N ILE A 413 8.70 -13.33 14.05
CA ILE A 413 9.43 -14.22 13.13
C ILE A 413 8.99 -15.68 13.31
N LYS A 414 8.91 -16.18 14.56
CA LYS A 414 8.40 -17.53 14.82
C LYS A 414 6.98 -17.70 14.31
N THR A 415 6.14 -16.69 14.50
CA THR A 415 4.73 -16.77 14.12
C THR A 415 4.56 -16.68 12.60
N LEU A 416 5.26 -15.75 11.94
CA LEU A 416 5.17 -15.46 10.51
C LEU A 416 5.97 -16.41 9.61
N ILE A 417 7.12 -16.91 10.07
CA ILE A 417 8.01 -17.75 9.25
C ILE A 417 7.85 -19.21 9.66
N VAL A 418 7.96 -19.54 10.95
CA VAL A 418 8.00 -20.96 11.36
C VAL A 418 6.66 -21.64 11.14
N LYS A 419 5.52 -21.05 11.53
CA LYS A 419 4.21 -21.70 11.37
C LYS A 419 3.87 -21.97 9.88
N PRO A 420 4.04 -21.02 8.95
CA PRO A 420 3.73 -21.26 7.54
C PRO A 420 4.74 -22.20 6.86
N TYR A 421 6.03 -22.11 7.18
CA TYR A 421 7.04 -23.06 6.66
C TYR A 421 6.85 -24.48 7.21
N CYS A 422 6.41 -24.64 8.46
CA CYS A 422 6.04 -25.95 9.00
C CYS A 422 4.84 -26.53 8.25
N MET A 423 3.80 -25.73 7.98
CA MET A 423 2.67 -26.18 7.13
C MET A 423 3.14 -26.57 5.73
N TYR A 424 3.99 -25.76 5.10
CA TYR A 424 4.57 -26.09 3.79
C TYR A 424 5.40 -27.38 3.84
N GLY A 425 6.20 -27.57 4.88
CA GLY A 425 7.00 -28.77 5.12
C GLY A 425 6.12 -30.02 5.22
N VAL A 426 5.02 -29.96 5.96
CA VAL A 426 4.05 -31.07 6.08
C VAL A 426 3.44 -31.41 4.72
N VAL A 427 3.04 -30.41 3.93
CA VAL A 427 2.48 -30.61 2.58
C VAL A 427 3.52 -31.24 1.63
N MET A 428 4.78 -30.79 1.70
CA MET A 428 5.86 -31.34 0.89
C MET A 428 6.22 -32.78 1.28
N LEU A 429 6.23 -33.08 2.58
CA LEU A 429 6.38 -34.45 3.10
C LEU A 429 5.25 -35.36 2.63
N ALA A 430 3.99 -34.90 2.69
CA ALA A 430 2.85 -35.65 2.18
C ALA A 430 2.98 -35.92 0.66
N LYS A 431 3.44 -34.94 -0.10
CA LYS A 431 3.69 -35.07 -1.55
C LYS A 431 4.84 -36.05 -1.83
N PHE A 432 5.90 -36.01 -1.04
CA PHE A 432 7.02 -36.95 -1.10
C PHE A 432 6.56 -38.40 -0.82
N PHE A 433 5.85 -38.64 0.28
CA PHE A 433 5.34 -39.97 0.63
C PHE A 433 4.37 -40.51 -0.43
N ARG A 434 3.54 -39.65 -1.02
CA ARG A 434 2.65 -40.04 -2.13
C ARG A 434 3.43 -40.43 -3.39
N LYS A 435 4.49 -39.69 -3.73
CA LYS A 435 5.36 -40.01 -4.87
C LYS A 435 6.15 -41.31 -4.63
N TRP A 436 6.64 -41.50 -3.41
CA TRP A 436 7.34 -42.72 -2.98
C TRP A 436 6.44 -43.96 -3.06
N ARG A 437 5.19 -43.88 -2.56
CA ARG A 437 4.21 -44.97 -2.64
C ARG A 437 3.91 -45.37 -4.10
N LYS A 438 3.65 -44.40 -4.98
CA LYS A 438 3.43 -44.65 -6.42
C LYS A 438 4.66 -45.23 -7.12
N GLY A 439 5.87 -44.84 -6.70
CA GLY A 439 7.12 -45.40 -7.22
C GLY A 439 7.30 -46.87 -6.86
N ASN A 440 6.94 -47.26 -5.64
CA ASN A 440 6.99 -48.65 -5.17
C ASN A 440 5.91 -49.52 -5.84
N GLU A 441 4.71 -48.99 -6.09
CA GLU A 441 3.67 -49.68 -6.85
C GLU A 441 4.12 -49.96 -8.31
N LYS A 442 4.73 -48.97 -8.98
CA LYS A 442 5.28 -49.15 -10.34
C LYS A 442 6.39 -50.21 -10.42
N LYS A 443 7.28 -50.25 -9.42
CA LYS A 443 8.33 -51.29 -9.35
C LYS A 443 7.74 -52.69 -9.18
N LYS A 444 6.69 -52.84 -8.35
CA LYS A 444 5.99 -54.13 -8.18
C LYS A 444 5.24 -54.59 -9.43
N SER A 445 4.74 -53.66 -10.25
CA SER A 445 4.07 -53.99 -11.53
C SER A 445 5.02 -54.29 -12.69
N GLN A 446 6.31 -53.95 -12.61
CA GLN A 446 7.32 -54.32 -13.62
C GLN A 446 8.03 -55.65 -13.30
N GLN A 447 7.80 -56.21 -12.10
CA GLN A 447 8.35 -57.49 -11.66
C GLN A 447 7.32 -58.65 -11.72
N ARG A 448 6.10 -58.37 -12.16
CA ARG A 448 5.11 -59.36 -12.63
C ARG A 448 5.01 -59.24 -14.13
#